data_AF-M1C071-F1
#
_entry.id   AF-M1C071-F1
#
_cell.length_a   1.000
_cell.length_b   1.000
_cell.length_c   1.000
_cell.angle_alpha   90.00
_cell.angle_beta   90.00
_cell.angle_gamma   90.00
#
_symmetry.space_group_name_H-M   'P 1'
#
loop_
_entity.id
_entity.type
_entity.pdbx_description
1 polymer ?
#
loop_
_entity_poly.entity_id
_entity_poly.type
_entity_poly.pdbx_seq_one_letter_code
_entity_poly.pdbx_strand_id
1 'polypeptide(L)'
;MFSRSRWSSSSWGPRRIKQALIKKGVSEVDADNAIKMVFKNNEAGEEQESTESGHAISKPSLDQLFVQASKQWLKGQGVPREKRKARIIRWLQYRGFDWSVVSFILKKLESSYPQ
;
A
#
# COMPACT_ATOMS: atom_id res chain seq x y z
N MET A 1 16.31 8.50 -3.75
CA MET A 1 15.98 7.05 -3.87
C MET A 1 14.76 6.86 -4.76
N PHE A 2 14.91 6.14 -5.88
CA PHE A 2 13.84 5.84 -6.85
C PHE A 2 12.60 5.20 -6.20
N SER A 3 12.79 4.29 -5.25
CA SER A 3 11.72 3.57 -4.54
C SER A 3 10.86 4.50 -3.67
N ARG A 4 11.48 5.39 -2.86
CA ARG A 4 10.78 6.37 -2.03
C ARG A 4 9.96 7.35 -2.87
N SER A 5 10.51 7.82 -4.00
CA SER A 5 9.81 8.73 -4.91
C SER A 5 8.59 8.08 -5.57
N ARG A 6 8.67 6.79 -5.93
CA ARG A 6 7.53 6.04 -6.50
C ARG A 6 6.45 5.72 -5.47
N TRP A 7 6.85 5.47 -4.22
CA TRP A 7 5.92 5.35 -3.10
C TRP A 7 5.19 6.68 -2.82
N SER A 8 5.92 7.78 -2.63
CA SER A 8 5.34 9.06 -2.23
C SER A 8 4.49 9.71 -3.32
N SER A 9 4.95 9.69 -4.58
CA SER A 9 4.27 10.38 -5.69
C SER A 9 3.20 9.54 -6.39
N SER A 10 3.40 8.22 -6.48
CA SER A 10 2.60 7.34 -7.35
C SER A 10 1.89 6.22 -6.60
N SER A 11 2.11 6.09 -5.29
CA SER A 11 1.52 5.06 -4.44
C SER A 11 1.87 3.64 -4.91
N TRP A 12 3.04 3.44 -5.52
CA TRP A 12 3.40 2.10 -6.00
C TRP A 12 3.63 1.16 -4.83
N GLY A 13 3.02 -0.02 -4.90
CA GLY A 13 3.20 -1.08 -3.93
C GLY A 13 4.51 -1.86 -4.13
N PRO A 14 4.86 -2.71 -3.16
CA PRO A 14 6.13 -3.44 -3.11
C PRO A 14 6.45 -4.18 -4.42
N ARG A 15 5.50 -4.96 -4.94
CA ARG A 15 5.71 -5.78 -6.16
C ARG A 15 6.06 -4.92 -7.38
N ARG A 16 5.37 -3.79 -7.53
CA ARG A 16 5.56 -2.90 -8.69
C ARG A 16 6.88 -2.13 -8.61
N ILE A 17 7.27 -1.72 -7.40
CA ILE A 17 8.60 -1.14 -7.16
C ILE A 17 9.69 -2.19 -7.42
N LYS A 18 9.52 -3.44 -6.96
CA LYS A 18 10.46 -4.55 -7.23
C LYS A 18 10.70 -4.74 -8.72
N GLN A 19 9.62 -4.91 -9.47
CA GLN A 19 9.67 -5.12 -10.92
C GLN A 19 10.34 -3.95 -11.64
N ALA A 20 10.07 -2.72 -11.21
CA ALA A 20 10.69 -1.53 -11.79
C ALA A 20 12.19 -1.41 -11.49
N LEU A 21 12.64 -1.88 -10.32
CA LEU A 21 14.06 -1.93 -9.95
C LEU A 21 14.80 -3.02 -10.76
N ILE A 22 14.24 -4.23 -10.83
CA ILE A 22 14.80 -5.33 -11.61
C ILE A 22 14.91 -4.95 -13.09
N LYS A 23 13.87 -4.32 -13.66
CA LYS A 23 13.90 -3.82 -15.05
C LYS A 23 15.00 -2.77 -15.29
N LYS A 24 15.45 -2.08 -14.25
CA LYS A 24 16.55 -1.12 -14.30
C LYS A 24 17.94 -1.75 -14.12
N GLY A 25 18.01 -3.07 -13.98
CA GLY A 25 19.27 -3.80 -13.77
C GLY A 25 19.72 -3.87 -12.31
N VAL A 26 18.85 -3.52 -11.35
CA VAL A 26 19.13 -3.71 -9.92
C VAL A 26 19.01 -5.19 -9.57
N SER A 27 19.94 -5.71 -8.78
CA SER A 27 19.91 -7.11 -8.32
C SER A 27 18.62 -7.38 -7.54
N GLU A 28 18.14 -8.63 -7.54
CA GLU A 28 16.91 -8.97 -6.82
C GLU A 28 17.05 -8.70 -5.30
N VAL A 29 18.23 -8.98 -4.75
CA VAL A 29 18.56 -8.75 -3.34
C VAL A 29 18.51 -7.26 -2.99
N ASP A 30 19.11 -6.41 -3.84
CA ASP A 30 19.10 -4.96 -3.64
C ASP A 30 17.71 -4.37 -3.84
N ALA A 31 16.92 -4.91 -4.76
CA ALA A 31 15.54 -4.51 -4.96
C ALA A 31 14.68 -4.83 -3.73
N ASP A 32 14.84 -6.02 -3.14
CA ASP A 32 14.14 -6.41 -1.91
C ASP A 32 14.58 -5.56 -0.71
N ASN A 33 15.87 -5.24 -0.59
CA ASN A 33 16.38 -4.34 0.44
C ASN A 33 15.81 -2.92 0.28
N ALA A 34 15.76 -2.39 -0.95
CA ALA A 34 15.20 -1.07 -1.22
C ALA A 34 13.69 -1.00 -0.90
N ILE A 35 12.94 -2.09 -1.12
CA ILE A 35 11.53 -2.19 -0.74
C ILE A 35 11.40 -2.24 0.78
N LYS A 36 12.18 -3.10 1.45
CA LYS A 36 12.18 -3.16 2.92
C LYS A 36 12.46 -1.78 3.52
N MET A 37 13.42 -1.02 3.02
CA MET A 37 13.71 0.35 3.52
C MET A 37 12.58 1.38 3.31
N VAL A 38 11.65 1.12 2.38
CA VAL A 38 10.52 2.02 2.11
C VAL A 38 9.30 1.65 2.95
N PHE A 39 9.03 0.35 3.11
CA PHE A 39 7.83 -0.15 3.77
C PHE A 39 8.05 -0.62 5.20
N LYS A 40 9.27 -0.95 5.58
CA LYS A 40 9.71 -1.20 6.96
C LYS A 40 10.49 0.05 7.39
N ASN A 41 9.79 0.99 8.02
CA ASN A 41 10.47 2.13 8.62
C ASN A 41 11.45 1.59 9.68
N ASN A 42 12.63 2.20 9.74
CA ASN A 42 13.73 1.83 10.62
C ASN A 42 13.41 2.20 12.09
N GLU A 43 12.39 1.58 12.68
CA GLU A 43 12.15 1.61 14.12
C GLU A 43 12.97 0.46 14.70
N ALA A 44 14.28 0.70 14.86
CA ALA A 44 15.05 0.00 15.87
C ALA A 44 14.60 0.57 17.22
N GLY A 45 13.53 -0.01 17.77
CA GLY A 45 12.94 0.47 19.01
C GLY A 45 11.52 -0.04 19.15
N GLU A 46 11.36 -0.92 20.13
CA GLU A 46 10.09 -1.24 20.78
C GLU A 46 9.18 -2.25 20.05
N GLU A 47 9.36 -3.49 20.52
CA GLU A 47 8.30 -4.45 20.76
C GLU A 47 7.03 -3.75 21.25
N GLN A 48 6.11 -3.45 20.33
CA GLN A 48 4.70 -3.33 20.65
C GLN A 48 3.94 -4.32 19.79
N GLU A 49 3.84 -5.51 20.36
CA GLU A 49 2.70 -6.41 20.31
C GLU A 49 1.40 -5.61 20.17
N SER A 50 0.99 -5.42 18.93
CA SER A 50 -0.41 -5.25 18.58
C SER A 50 -0.61 -6.25 17.46
N THR A 51 -1.03 -7.42 17.94
CA THR A 51 -1.62 -8.56 17.28
C THR A 51 -2.22 -8.23 15.92
N GLU A 52 -2.28 -9.26 15.09
CA GLU A 52 -3.17 -9.36 13.93
C GLU A 52 -2.86 -8.39 12.79
N SER A 53 -1.81 -8.71 12.03
CA SER A 53 -1.99 -9.30 10.67
C SER A 53 -0.69 -9.21 9.86
N GLY A 54 -0.26 -10.34 9.26
CA GLY A 54 0.98 -10.51 8.50
C GLY A 54 1.12 -9.64 7.24
N HIS A 55 1.15 -8.33 7.42
CA HIS A 55 1.30 -7.33 6.38
C HIS A 55 2.75 -6.89 6.30
N ALA A 56 3.34 -6.97 5.11
CA ALA A 56 4.73 -6.57 4.84
C ALA A 56 4.97 -5.04 4.88
N ILE A 57 4.04 -4.26 5.42
CA ILE A 57 4.01 -2.78 5.38
C ILE A 57 3.81 -2.23 6.80
N SER A 58 4.60 -1.23 7.17
CA SER A 58 4.52 -0.56 8.48
C SER A 58 3.22 0.24 8.65
N LYS A 59 2.78 0.42 9.90
CA LYS A 59 1.62 1.25 10.27
C LYS A 59 1.60 2.64 9.60
N PRO A 60 2.67 3.47 9.66
CA PRO A 60 2.66 4.79 9.01
C PRO A 60 2.52 4.71 7.48
N SER A 61 3.08 3.67 6.86
CA SER A 61 2.92 3.44 5.43
C SER A 61 1.49 3.02 5.07
N LEU A 62 0.84 2.22 5.92
CA LEU A 62 -0.58 1.88 5.79
C LEU A 62 -1.48 3.11 5.93
N ASP A 63 -1.19 4.01 6.86
CA ASP A 63 -1.96 5.24 7.04
C ASP A 63 -1.79 6.20 5.86
N GLN A 64 -0.57 6.35 5.33
CA GLN A 64 -0.35 7.11 4.11
C GLN A 64 -1.12 6.52 2.92
N LEU A 65 -1.12 5.19 2.78
CA LEU A 65 -1.89 4.50 1.75
C LEU A 65 -3.39 4.73 1.93
N PHE A 66 -3.88 4.67 3.17
CA PHE A 66 -5.27 4.92 3.51
C PHE A 66 -5.70 6.32 3.08
N VAL A 67 -4.92 7.37 3.37
CA VAL A 67 -5.21 8.75 2.95
C VAL A 67 -5.39 8.84 1.43
N GLN A 68 -4.54 8.17 0.66
CA GLN A 68 -4.63 8.17 -0.81
C GLN A 68 -5.83 7.34 -1.31
N ALA A 69 -6.10 6.20 -0.67
CA ALA A 69 -7.24 5.35 -0.99
C ALA A 69 -8.58 6.05 -0.67
N SER A 70 -8.66 6.81 0.43
CA SER A 70 -9.82 7.62 0.81
C SER A 70 -10.11 8.70 -0.23
N LYS A 71 -9.08 9.41 -0.71
CA LYS A 71 -9.24 10.37 -1.82
C LYS A 71 -9.84 9.71 -3.07
N GLN A 72 -9.39 8.49 -3.39
CA GLN A 72 -9.89 7.75 -4.53
C GLN A 72 -11.31 7.20 -4.33
N TRP A 73 -11.65 6.82 -3.09
CA TRP A 73 -12.98 6.37 -2.70
C TRP A 73 -14.01 7.50 -2.83
N LEU A 74 -13.66 8.69 -2.35
CA LEU A 74 -14.51 9.89 -2.41
C LEU A 74 -14.77 10.36 -3.85
N LYS A 75 -13.78 10.25 -4.75
CA LYS A 75 -13.98 10.48 -6.19
C LYS A 75 -15.04 9.57 -6.82
N GLY A 76 -15.35 8.44 -6.19
CA GLY A 76 -16.37 7.49 -6.61
C GLY A 76 -17.71 7.62 -5.87
N GLN A 77 -18.00 8.74 -5.19
CA GLN A 77 -19.25 8.88 -4.44
C GLN A 77 -20.50 8.69 -5.30
N GLY A 78 -20.48 9.11 -6.57
CA GLY A 78 -21.62 8.95 -7.50
C GLY A 78 -21.84 7.55 -8.09
N VAL A 79 -21.07 6.53 -7.69
CA VAL A 79 -21.29 5.14 -8.14
C VAL A 79 -21.74 4.22 -7.00
N PRO A 80 -22.49 3.14 -7.30
CA PRO A 80 -22.90 2.14 -6.31
C PRO A 80 -21.71 1.60 -5.51
N ARG A 81 -21.94 1.29 -4.23
CA ARG A 81 -20.90 0.84 -3.28
C ARG A 81 -20.07 -0.31 -3.85
N GLU A 82 -20.70 -1.31 -4.46
CA GLU A 82 -20.00 -2.45 -5.07
C GLU A 82 -19.01 -2.03 -6.17
N LYS A 83 -19.43 -1.13 -7.06
CA LYS A 83 -18.55 -0.57 -8.10
C LYS A 83 -17.42 0.25 -7.49
N ARG A 84 -17.68 0.96 -6.38
CA ARG A 84 -16.66 1.72 -5.64
C ARG A 84 -15.61 0.78 -5.01
N LYS A 85 -16.05 -0.32 -4.38
CA LYS A 85 -15.18 -1.39 -3.85
C LYS A 85 -14.30 -1.99 -4.94
N ALA A 86 -14.91 -2.42 -6.05
CA ALA A 86 -14.19 -3.02 -7.17
C ALA A 86 -13.13 -2.06 -7.74
N ARG A 87 -13.44 -0.75 -7.83
CA ARG A 87 -12.49 0.28 -8.26
C ARG A 87 -11.30 0.41 -7.33
N ILE A 88 -11.50 0.43 -6.01
CA ILE A 88 -10.39 0.51 -5.04
C ILE A 88 -9.55 -0.75 -5.05
N ILE A 89 -10.18 -1.92 -5.05
CA ILE A 89 -9.47 -3.22 -5.14
C ILE A 89 -8.57 -3.22 -6.38
N ARG A 90 -9.15 -2.91 -7.53
CA ARG A 90 -8.43 -2.82 -8.81
C ARG A 90 -7.29 -1.80 -8.72
N TRP A 91 -7.56 -0.60 -8.20
CA TRP A 91 -6.59 0.48 -8.07
C TRP A 91 -5.37 0.13 -7.19
N LEU A 92 -5.58 -0.64 -6.10
CA LEU A 92 -4.52 -1.13 -5.23
C LEU A 92 -3.76 -2.31 -5.86
N GLN A 93 -4.46 -3.28 -6.44
CA GLN A 93 -3.83 -4.43 -7.10
C GLN A 93 -2.95 -3.99 -8.29
N TYR A 94 -3.43 -3.06 -9.13
CA TYR A 94 -2.62 -2.51 -10.23
C TYR A 94 -1.35 -1.82 -9.72
N ARG A 95 -1.37 -1.27 -8.51
CA ARG A 95 -0.18 -0.68 -7.89
C ARG A 95 0.76 -1.71 -7.29
N GLY A 96 0.36 -2.97 -7.19
CA GLY A 96 1.21 -4.06 -6.70
C GLY A 96 1.16 -4.24 -5.19
N PHE A 97 0.04 -3.89 -4.54
CA PHE A 97 -0.22 -4.27 -3.15
C PHE A 97 -0.76 -5.70 -3.07
N ASP A 98 -0.34 -6.42 -2.03
CA ASP A 98 -0.85 -7.76 -1.74
C ASP A 98 -2.29 -7.71 -1.22
N TRP A 99 -3.00 -8.83 -1.36
CA TRP A 99 -4.40 -8.95 -0.98
C TRP A 99 -4.63 -8.62 0.51
N SER A 100 -3.69 -8.96 1.37
CA SER A 100 -3.74 -8.63 2.80
C SER A 100 -3.93 -7.11 2.99
N VAL A 101 -3.03 -6.31 2.41
CA VAL A 101 -3.06 -4.84 2.47
C VAL A 101 -4.34 -4.30 1.83
N VAL A 102 -4.75 -4.85 0.68
CA VAL A 102 -5.99 -4.45 0.01
C VAL A 102 -7.20 -4.68 0.92
N SER A 103 -7.29 -5.84 1.56
CA SER A 103 -8.39 -6.21 2.45
C SER A 103 -8.44 -5.32 3.69
N PHE A 104 -7.28 -5.00 4.27
CA PHE A 104 -7.18 -4.12 5.43
C PHE A 104 -7.65 -2.70 5.10
N ILE A 105 -7.12 -2.11 4.02
CA ILE A 105 -7.52 -0.76 3.58
C ILE A 105 -9.00 -0.73 3.21
N LEU A 106 -9.51 -1.77 2.56
CA LEU A 106 -10.94 -1.85 2.20
C LEU A 106 -11.83 -1.89 3.44
N LYS A 107 -11.52 -2.73 4.43
CA LYS A 107 -12.25 -2.79 5.71
C LYS A 107 -12.24 -1.43 6.41
N LYS A 108 -11.07 -0.77 6.47
CA LYS A 108 -10.91 0.56 7.07
C LYS A 108 -11.77 1.61 6.35
N LEU A 109 -11.76 1.60 5.00
CA LEU A 109 -12.59 2.50 4.19
C LEU A 109 -14.09 2.28 4.40
N GLU A 110 -14.53 1.02 4.44
CA GLU A 110 -15.94 0.70 4.66
C GLU A 110 -16.43 1.11 6.05
N SER A 111 -15.56 1.01 7.06
CA SER A 111 -15.86 1.48 8.41
C SER A 111 -15.89 3.01 8.52
N SER A 112 -14.95 3.71 7.86
CA SER A 112 -14.90 5.17 7.86
C SER A 112 -15.98 5.84 6.99
N TYR A 113 -16.47 5.14 5.97
CA TYR A 113 -17.48 5.64 5.03
C TYR A 113 -18.66 4.66 4.92
N PRO A 114 -19.56 4.60 5.91
CA PRO A 114 -20.67 3.65 5.95
C PRO A 114 -21.80 3.90 4.93
N GLN A 115 -21.63 4.84 3.98
CA GLN A 115 -22.62 5.26 2.98
C GLN A 115 -22.51 4.53 1.64
#